data_AF-A0A7I6MZH4-F1
#
_entry.id   AF-A0A7I6MZH4-F1
#
_cell.length_a   1.000
_cell.length_b   1.000
_cell.length_c   1.000
_cell.angle_alpha   90.00
_cell.angle_beta   90.00
_cell.angle_gamma   90.00
#
_symmetry.space_group_name_H-M   'P 1'
#
loop_
_entity.id
_entity.type
_entity.pdbx_description
1 polymer ?
#
loop_
_entity_poly.entity_id
_entity_poly.type
_entity_poly.pdbx_seq_one_letter_code
_entity_poly.pdbx_strand_id
1 'polypeptide(L)'
;PHVLDARMARSYSLADRYLGMFPAGALAVIAGGVSYCASSVMAVLIFVSLLEESVLLQTTLMGHELIWYLTVSTGVFALSRTFTTSTSPFLINGDCEEAMMQVSAETHYFPKEWRGKCHSFEVRDAFTVLFPYKAVLFAQECVSVLLAPYILCVSLPHLSREILLFLRSHSLVHPSTG
;
A
#
# COMPACT_ATOMS: atom_id res chain seq x y z
N PRO A 1 19.28 9.72 -15.56
CA PRO A 1 18.53 8.49 -15.21
C PRO A 1 19.17 7.73 -14.02
N HIS A 2 20.34 7.09 -14.19
CA HIS A 2 20.91 6.18 -13.18
C HIS A 2 21.15 6.80 -11.78
N VAL A 3 21.51 8.08 -11.69
CA VAL A 3 21.74 8.77 -10.40
C VAL A 3 20.44 8.88 -9.59
N LEU A 4 19.32 9.16 -10.27
CA LEU A 4 18.02 9.25 -9.61
C LEU A 4 17.54 7.86 -9.18
N ASP A 5 17.66 6.87 -10.06
CA ASP A 5 17.24 5.49 -9.78
C ASP A 5 18.00 4.90 -8.57
N ALA A 6 19.31 5.16 -8.48
CA ALA A 6 20.12 4.75 -7.34
C ALA A 6 19.65 5.38 -6.02
N ARG A 7 19.26 6.66 -6.04
CA ARG A 7 18.71 7.36 -4.85
C ARG A 7 17.33 6.82 -4.48
N MET A 8 16.45 6.62 -5.46
CA MET A 8 15.12 6.04 -5.24
C MET A 8 15.21 4.64 -4.64
N ALA A 9 16.10 3.78 -5.18
CA ALA A 9 16.32 2.43 -4.67
C ALA A 9 16.78 2.40 -3.22
N ARG A 10 17.68 3.33 -2.82
CA ARG A 10 18.12 3.46 -1.42
C ARG A 10 17.00 3.96 -0.50
N SER A 11 16.20 4.92 -0.98
CA SER A 11 15.10 5.48 -0.20
C SER A 11 13.91 4.55 -0.03
N TYR A 12 13.77 3.51 -0.86
CA TYR A 12 12.59 2.64 -0.89
C TYR A 12 12.32 1.95 0.45
N SER A 13 13.34 1.31 1.04
CA SER A 13 13.17 0.61 2.33
C SER A 13 12.94 1.58 3.49
N LEU A 14 13.50 2.78 3.41
CA LEU A 14 13.29 3.85 4.40
C LEU A 14 11.86 4.38 4.33
N ALA A 15 11.32 4.55 3.12
CA ALA A 15 9.94 4.98 2.88
C ALA A 15 8.94 3.93 3.35
N ASP A 16 9.20 2.65 3.07
CA ASP A 16 8.36 1.53 3.52
C ASP A 16 8.36 1.41 5.05
N ARG A 17 9.54 1.59 5.68
CA ARG A 17 9.66 1.68 7.13
C ARG A 17 8.86 2.85 7.70
N TYR A 18 8.89 4.02 7.06
CA TYR A 18 8.11 5.18 7.50
C TYR A 18 6.60 4.90 7.45
N LEU A 19 6.09 4.40 6.34
CA LEU A 19 4.66 4.08 6.20
C LEU A 19 4.23 2.95 7.14
N GLY A 20 5.09 1.96 7.36
CA GLY A 20 4.85 0.86 8.29
C GLY A 20 4.72 1.28 9.76
N MET A 21 5.16 2.49 10.13
CA MET A 21 4.90 3.02 11.48
C MET A 21 3.45 3.45 11.65
N PHE A 22 2.69 3.72 10.59
CA PHE A 22 1.29 4.12 10.77
C PHE A 22 0.41 2.89 11.07
N PRO A 23 -0.55 3.00 12.01
CA PRO A 23 -1.45 1.90 12.28
C PRO A 23 -2.32 1.59 11.05
N ALA A 24 -2.52 0.30 10.78
CA ALA A 24 -3.33 -0.18 9.65
C ALA A 24 -4.82 0.20 9.72
N GLY A 25 -5.27 0.84 10.82
CA GLY A 25 -6.59 1.45 10.94
C GLY A 25 -7.75 0.45 10.84
N ALA A 26 -8.82 0.84 10.15
CA ALA A 26 -10.06 0.06 10.05
C ALA A 26 -9.87 -1.33 9.39
N LEU A 27 -8.90 -1.47 8.48
CA LEU A 27 -8.63 -2.73 7.79
C LEU A 27 -8.17 -3.82 8.78
N ALA A 28 -7.32 -3.46 9.74
CA ALA A 28 -6.88 -4.39 10.78
C ALA A 28 -8.01 -4.80 11.72
N VAL A 29 -8.96 -3.90 12.02
CA VAL A 29 -10.14 -4.21 12.84
C VAL A 29 -11.05 -5.22 12.12
N ILE A 30 -11.34 -4.98 10.84
CA ILE A 30 -12.15 -5.88 10.02
C ILE A 30 -11.46 -7.24 9.87
N ALA A 31 -10.17 -7.25 9.55
CA ALA A 31 -9.38 -8.47 9.49
C ALA A 31 -9.34 -9.21 10.83
N GLY A 32 -9.33 -8.48 11.96
CA GLY A 32 -9.47 -9.02 13.30
C GLY A 32 -10.77 -9.78 13.48
N GLY A 33 -11.90 -9.16 13.15
CA GLY A 33 -13.21 -9.79 13.19
C GLY A 33 -13.31 -11.04 12.29
N VAL A 34 -12.81 -10.95 11.07
CA VAL A 34 -12.77 -12.09 10.12
C VAL A 34 -11.90 -13.22 10.69
N SER A 35 -10.73 -12.90 11.23
CA SER A 35 -9.81 -13.90 11.81
C SER A 35 -10.45 -14.62 13.00
N TYR A 36 -11.21 -13.90 13.84
CA TYR A 36 -11.93 -14.47 14.96
C TYR A 36 -13.00 -15.47 14.49
N CYS A 37 -13.87 -15.06 13.57
CA CYS A 37 -14.91 -15.93 13.02
C CYS A 37 -14.34 -17.15 12.28
N ALA A 38 -13.28 -16.97 11.48
CA ALA A 38 -12.61 -18.07 10.80
C ALA A 38 -11.96 -19.04 11.79
N SER A 39 -11.31 -18.52 12.83
CA SER A 39 -10.67 -19.32 13.86
C SER A 39 -11.66 -20.12 14.72
N SER A 40 -12.85 -19.59 15.00
CA SER A 40 -13.87 -20.32 15.77
C SER A 40 -14.41 -21.52 15.01
N VAL A 41 -14.66 -21.36 13.70
CA VAL A 41 -15.09 -22.48 12.83
C VAL A 41 -13.97 -23.50 12.72
N MET A 42 -12.74 -23.05 12.46
CA MET A 42 -11.56 -23.92 12.38
C MET A 42 -11.35 -24.71 13.68
N ALA A 43 -11.46 -24.06 14.85
CA ALA A 43 -11.27 -24.70 16.15
C ALA A 43 -12.32 -25.78 16.43
N VAL A 44 -13.59 -25.54 16.08
CA VAL A 44 -14.66 -26.53 16.24
C VAL A 44 -14.40 -27.75 15.34
N LEU A 45 -14.01 -27.53 14.07
CA LEU A 45 -13.71 -28.62 13.14
C LEU A 45 -12.49 -29.44 13.57
N ILE A 46 -11.44 -28.77 14.06
CA ILE A 46 -10.26 -29.44 14.63
C ILE A 46 -10.66 -30.25 15.87
N PHE A 47 -11.50 -29.70 16.76
CA PHE A 47 -11.94 -30.41 17.95
C PHE A 47 -12.74 -31.67 17.61
N VAL A 48 -13.66 -31.60 16.65
CA VAL A 48 -14.39 -32.78 16.16
C VAL A 48 -13.44 -33.80 15.55
N SER A 49 -12.45 -33.34 14.77
CA SER A 49 -11.43 -34.21 14.18
C SER A 49 -10.59 -34.97 15.21
N LEU A 50 -10.38 -34.40 16.40
CA LEU A 50 -9.64 -35.04 17.48
C LEU A 50 -10.45 -36.12 18.21
N LEU A 51 -11.77 -36.00 18.22
CA LEU A 51 -12.66 -37.02 18.77
C LEU A 51 -12.76 -38.21 17.83
N GLU A 52 -12.99 -37.94 16.55
CA GLU A 52 -13.13 -38.98 15.54
C GLU A 52 -12.70 -38.47 14.15
N GLU A 53 -11.61 -39.01 13.62
CA GLU A 53 -11.04 -38.59 12.34
C GLU A 53 -11.96 -38.92 11.15
N SER A 54 -12.74 -40.01 11.25
CA SER A 54 -13.72 -40.46 10.26
C SER A 54 -14.78 -39.39 9.95
N VAL A 55 -15.15 -38.59 10.95
CA VAL A 55 -16.18 -37.55 10.81
C VAL A 55 -15.73 -36.46 9.85
N LEU A 56 -14.45 -36.11 9.82
CA LEU A 56 -13.92 -35.05 8.96
C LEU A 56 -13.92 -35.43 7.47
N LEU A 57 -13.66 -36.71 7.18
CA LEU A 57 -13.53 -37.25 5.82
C LEU A 57 -14.86 -37.76 5.25
N GLN A 58 -15.69 -38.38 6.09
CA GLN A 58 -16.87 -39.11 5.62
C GLN A 58 -18.17 -38.30 5.73
N THR A 59 -18.18 -37.27 6.57
CA THR A 59 -19.36 -36.40 6.73
C THR A 59 -19.38 -35.36 5.63
N THR A 60 -20.48 -35.33 4.87
CA THR A 60 -20.73 -34.32 3.85
C THR A 60 -21.72 -33.28 4.38
N LEU A 61 -21.36 -32.00 4.24
CA LEU A 61 -22.23 -30.86 4.54
C LEU A 61 -22.39 -30.05 3.25
N MET A 62 -23.62 -29.78 2.84
CA MET A 62 -23.91 -28.96 1.63
C MET A 62 -23.15 -29.43 0.37
N GLY A 63 -22.89 -30.73 0.24
CA GLY A 63 -22.20 -31.33 -0.92
C GLY A 63 -20.67 -31.30 -0.87
N HIS A 64 -20.05 -30.80 0.20
CA HIS A 64 -18.61 -30.84 0.41
C HIS A 64 -18.25 -31.57 1.72
N GLU A 65 -17.09 -32.22 1.74
CA GLU A 65 -16.53 -32.84 2.95
C GLU A 65 -16.13 -31.78 3.98
N LEU A 66 -16.17 -32.12 5.27
CA LEU A 66 -15.79 -31.20 6.36
C LEU A 66 -14.35 -30.68 6.22
N ILE A 67 -13.44 -31.47 5.63
CA ILE A 67 -12.07 -31.06 5.33
C ILE A 67 -12.00 -29.84 4.40
N TRP A 68 -12.96 -29.69 3.49
CA TRP A 68 -13.02 -28.54 2.59
C TRP A 68 -13.25 -27.24 3.37
N TYR A 69 -14.21 -27.28 4.32
CA TYR A 69 -14.49 -26.15 5.21
C TYR A 69 -13.34 -25.84 6.16
N LEU A 70 -12.64 -26.87 6.66
CA LEU A 70 -11.43 -26.69 7.45
C LEU A 70 -10.33 -26.01 6.63
N THR A 71 -10.12 -26.42 5.38
CA THR A 71 -9.12 -25.83 4.48
C THR A 71 -9.43 -24.37 4.18
N VAL A 72 -10.68 -24.06 3.84
CA VAL A 72 -11.12 -22.69 3.56
C VAL A 72 -11.00 -21.81 4.80
N SER A 73 -11.50 -22.25 5.95
CA SER A 73 -11.41 -21.47 7.20
C SER A 73 -9.96 -21.24 7.64
N THR A 74 -9.08 -22.24 7.48
CA THR A 74 -7.64 -22.10 7.74
C THR A 74 -6.99 -21.10 6.79
N GLY A 75 -7.32 -21.15 5.49
CA GLY A 75 -6.83 -20.20 4.50
C GLY A 75 -7.27 -18.76 4.78
N VAL A 76 -8.55 -18.57 5.12
CA VAL A 76 -9.10 -17.25 5.51
C VAL A 76 -8.46 -16.76 6.80
N PHE A 77 -8.25 -17.63 7.79
CA PHE A 77 -7.53 -17.29 9.02
C PHE A 77 -6.09 -16.86 8.74
N ALA A 78 -5.34 -17.64 7.96
CA ALA A 78 -3.96 -17.31 7.61
C ALA A 78 -3.85 -15.97 6.86
N LEU A 79 -4.76 -15.71 5.92
CA LEU A 79 -4.79 -14.47 5.17
C LEU A 79 -5.18 -13.28 6.06
N SER A 80 -6.23 -13.39 6.87
CA SER A 80 -6.62 -12.34 7.80
C SER A 80 -5.55 -12.06 8.86
N ARG A 81 -4.71 -13.05 9.18
CA ARG A 81 -3.59 -12.88 10.12
C ARG A 81 -2.50 -11.95 9.59
N THR A 82 -2.28 -11.88 8.27
CA THR A 82 -1.28 -10.98 7.68
C THR A 82 -1.65 -9.50 7.87
N PHE A 83 -2.96 -9.21 7.91
CA PHE A 83 -3.48 -7.85 8.10
C PHE A 83 -3.65 -7.44 9.58
N THR A 84 -3.65 -8.39 10.50
CA THR A 84 -3.80 -8.14 11.96
C THR A 84 -2.47 -8.15 12.71
N THR A 85 -1.45 -8.83 12.17
CA THR A 85 -0.11 -8.92 12.80
C THR A 85 0.77 -7.72 12.46
N SER A 86 0.26 -6.75 11.70
CA SER A 86 0.85 -5.42 11.54
C SER A 86 0.68 -4.61 12.83
N THR A 87 1.30 -5.09 13.92
CA THR A 87 1.58 -4.27 15.10
C THR A 87 2.45 -3.12 14.61
N SER A 88 1.87 -1.94 14.47
CA SER A 88 2.63 -0.75 14.08
C SER A 88 3.72 -0.51 15.13
N PRO A 89 5.01 -0.50 14.77
CA PRO A 89 6.11 -0.19 15.69
C PRO A 89 6.03 1.24 16.28
N PHE A 90 5.03 2.03 15.89
CA PHE A 90 4.62 3.29 16.53
C PHE A 90 4.57 3.21 18.05
N LEU A 91 4.05 2.10 18.59
CA LEU A 91 3.85 1.94 20.03
C LEU A 91 5.13 1.62 20.80
N ILE A 92 6.24 1.34 20.10
CA ILE A 92 7.43 0.78 20.74
C ILE A 92 8.57 1.80 20.86
N ASN A 93 8.97 2.55 19.81
CA ASN A 93 10.08 3.54 19.87
C ASN A 93 10.34 4.33 18.54
N GLY A 94 9.34 4.50 17.67
CA GLY A 94 9.58 5.05 16.32
C GLY A 94 9.44 6.57 16.23
N ASP A 95 10.54 7.32 16.24
CA ASP A 95 10.51 8.75 15.90
C ASP A 95 10.19 8.93 14.41
N CYS A 96 8.92 9.21 14.09
CA CYS A 96 8.48 9.39 12.70
C CYS A 96 9.24 10.52 11.98
N GLU A 97 9.67 11.53 12.74
CA GLU A 97 10.55 12.59 12.24
C GLU A 97 11.92 12.05 11.81
N GLU A 98 12.54 11.17 12.60
CA GLU A 98 13.84 10.59 12.24
C GLU A 98 13.74 9.74 10.97
N ALA A 99 12.70 8.90 10.89
CA ALA A 99 12.46 8.09 9.70
C ALA A 99 12.22 8.96 8.45
N MET A 100 11.42 10.03 8.56
CA MET A 100 11.22 10.96 7.45
C MET A 100 12.51 11.72 7.10
N MET A 101 13.33 12.09 8.09
CA MET A 101 14.64 12.69 7.84
C MET A 101 15.55 11.76 7.04
N GLN A 102 15.59 10.46 7.37
CA GLN A 102 16.36 9.47 6.62
C GLN A 102 15.87 9.35 5.16
N VAL A 103 14.56 9.34 4.94
CA VAL A 103 14.00 9.36 3.57
C VAL A 103 14.40 10.63 2.83
N SER A 104 14.27 11.78 3.49
CA SER A 104 14.59 13.08 2.89
C SER A 104 16.07 13.26 2.57
N ALA A 105 16.96 12.59 3.31
CA ALA A 105 18.40 12.61 3.04
C ALA A 105 18.72 12.00 1.67
N GLU A 106 17.97 10.95 1.26
CA GLU A 106 18.14 10.32 -0.05
C GLU A 106 17.34 11.04 -1.14
N THR A 107 16.10 11.46 -0.86
CA THR A 107 15.22 12.11 -1.86
C THR A 107 15.49 13.60 -2.06
N HIS A 108 16.16 14.26 -1.11
CA HIS A 108 16.35 15.71 -1.02
C HIS A 108 15.04 16.51 -1.06
N TYR A 109 13.91 15.89 -0.71
CA TYR A 109 12.60 16.51 -0.69
C TYR A 109 12.02 16.45 0.72
N PHE A 110 11.87 17.61 1.36
CA PHE A 110 11.21 17.73 2.67
C PHE A 110 10.47 19.07 2.79
N PRO A 111 9.17 19.10 2.44
CA PRO A 111 8.33 20.28 2.56
C PRO A 111 8.36 20.87 3.96
N LYS A 112 8.24 22.20 4.07
CA LYS A 112 8.29 22.88 5.37
C LYS A 112 7.09 22.51 6.24
N GLU A 113 5.97 22.19 5.60
CA GLU A 113 4.68 21.86 6.19
C GLU A 113 4.72 20.52 6.95
N TRP A 114 5.64 19.61 6.58
CA TRP A 114 5.75 18.29 7.19
C TRP A 114 6.56 18.30 8.49
N ARG A 115 7.41 19.30 8.68
CA ARG A 115 8.35 19.38 9.81
C ARG A 115 7.60 19.47 11.15
N GLY A 116 7.93 18.58 12.07
CA GLY A 116 7.26 18.50 13.38
C GLY A 116 5.87 17.85 13.34
N LYS A 117 5.42 17.37 12.17
CA LYS A 117 4.11 16.76 11.94
C LYS A 117 4.22 15.40 11.24
N CYS A 118 5.40 14.78 11.16
CA CYS A 118 5.61 13.52 10.45
C CYS A 118 4.87 12.32 11.08
N HIS A 119 4.27 12.48 12.26
CA HIS A 119 3.39 11.48 12.88
C HIS A 119 1.92 11.62 12.46
N SER A 120 1.56 12.69 11.74
CA SER A 120 0.18 12.97 11.36
C SER A 120 -0.24 12.21 10.11
N PHE A 121 -1.52 11.82 10.04
CA PHE A 121 -2.09 11.19 8.86
C PHE A 121 -2.12 12.12 7.63
N GLU A 122 -2.17 13.44 7.84
CA GLU A 122 -2.08 14.42 6.76
C GLU A 122 -0.74 14.31 6.01
N VAL A 123 0.38 14.24 6.74
CA VAL A 123 1.72 14.07 6.14
C VAL A 123 1.85 12.67 5.53
N ARG A 124 1.32 11.62 6.17
CA ARG A 124 1.27 10.28 5.57
C ARG A 124 0.56 10.31 4.22
N ASP A 125 -0.63 10.90 4.14
CA ASP A 125 -1.45 10.90 2.93
C ASP A 125 -0.76 11.70 1.81
N ALA A 126 -0.21 12.87 2.14
CA ALA A 126 0.61 13.64 1.20
C ALA A 126 1.85 12.84 0.72
N PHE A 127 2.49 12.09 1.61
CA PHE A 127 3.62 11.23 1.24
C PHE A 127 3.19 10.06 0.34
N THR A 128 2.03 9.43 0.59
CA THR A 128 1.52 8.33 -0.25
C THR A 128 1.14 8.76 -1.67
N VAL A 129 0.96 10.06 -1.93
CA VAL A 129 0.84 10.58 -3.31
C VAL A 129 2.17 10.45 -4.06
N LEU A 130 3.31 10.62 -3.37
CA LEU A 130 4.64 10.46 -3.93
C LEU A 130 5.10 8.99 -3.94
N PHE A 131 4.69 8.21 -2.94
CA PHE A 131 4.99 6.79 -2.79
C PHE A 131 3.71 5.96 -2.66
N PRO A 132 2.96 5.79 -3.78
CA PRO A 132 1.69 5.08 -3.77
C PRO A 132 1.87 3.56 -3.60
N TYR A 133 0.86 2.91 -3.03
CA TYR A 133 0.82 1.45 -2.95
C TYR A 133 0.78 0.82 -4.34
N LYS A 134 1.43 -0.34 -4.51
CA LYS A 134 1.47 -1.08 -5.78
C LYS A 134 0.08 -1.39 -6.35
N ALA A 135 -0.90 -1.69 -5.49
CA ALA A 135 -2.28 -1.93 -5.93
C ALA A 135 -2.93 -0.67 -6.53
N VAL A 136 -2.62 0.52 -5.98
CA VAL A 136 -3.09 1.81 -6.51
C VAL A 136 -2.44 2.10 -7.86
N LEU A 137 -1.13 1.86 -7.98
CA LEU A 137 -0.40 2.00 -9.26
C LEU A 137 -1.00 1.10 -10.35
N PHE A 138 -1.24 -0.17 -10.04
CA PHE A 138 -1.84 -1.10 -10.98
C PHE A 138 -3.24 -0.64 -11.43
N ALA A 139 -4.08 -0.18 -10.50
CA ALA A 139 -5.39 0.38 -10.83
C ALA A 139 -5.27 1.63 -11.72
N GLN A 140 -4.31 2.52 -11.43
CA GLN A 140 -4.02 3.69 -12.24
C GLN A 140 -3.56 3.31 -13.65
N GLU A 141 -2.72 2.28 -13.80
CA GLU A 141 -2.30 1.77 -15.10
C GLU A 141 -3.50 1.30 -15.93
N CYS A 142 -4.40 0.51 -15.34
CA CYS A 142 -5.63 0.07 -16.01
C CYS A 142 -6.50 1.25 -16.45
N VAL A 143 -6.68 2.24 -15.58
CA VAL A 143 -7.50 3.44 -15.87
C VAL A 143 -6.80 4.34 -16.91
N SER A 144 -5.47 4.40 -16.91
CA SER A 144 -4.70 5.25 -17.83
C SER A 144 -4.88 4.85 -19.29
N VAL A 145 -5.07 3.56 -19.58
CA VAL A 145 -5.37 3.07 -20.93
C VAL A 145 -6.64 3.71 -21.49
N LEU A 146 -7.64 3.95 -20.63
CA LEU A 146 -8.90 4.59 -21.01
C LEU A 146 -8.81 6.12 -21.01
N LEU A 147 -8.10 6.70 -20.04
CA LEU A 147 -8.00 8.16 -19.90
C LEU A 147 -7.01 8.80 -20.87
N ALA A 148 -5.94 8.13 -21.24
CA ALA A 148 -4.91 8.67 -22.14
C ALA A 148 -5.48 9.25 -23.46
N PRO A 149 -6.34 8.55 -24.24
CA PRO A 149 -6.91 9.13 -25.45
C PRO A 149 -7.81 10.34 -25.16
N TYR A 150 -8.54 10.34 -24.05
CA TYR A 150 -9.36 11.49 -23.64
C TYR A 150 -8.51 12.72 -23.30
N ILE A 151 -7.44 12.52 -22.51
CA ILE A 151 -6.51 13.58 -22.14
C ILE A 151 -5.85 14.16 -23.40
N LEU A 152 -5.38 13.30 -24.32
CA LEU A 152 -4.70 13.74 -25.53
C LEU A 152 -5.62 14.44 -26.53
N CYS A 153 -6.85 13.96 -26.72
CA CYS A 153 -7.76 14.51 -27.74
C CYS A 153 -8.57 15.72 -27.24
N VAL A 154 -8.82 15.82 -25.93
CA VAL A 154 -9.71 16.85 -25.37
C VAL A 154 -8.95 17.80 -24.45
N SER A 155 -8.27 17.28 -23.42
CA SER A 155 -7.66 18.14 -22.39
C SER A 155 -6.41 18.88 -22.88
N LEU A 156 -5.51 18.18 -23.59
CA LEU A 156 -4.23 18.72 -24.03
C LEU A 156 -4.38 19.87 -25.05
N PRO A 157 -5.27 19.80 -26.07
CA PRO A 157 -5.46 20.90 -27.02
C PRO A 157 -5.96 22.19 -26.33
N HIS A 158 -6.79 22.08 -25.30
CA HIS A 158 -7.27 23.24 -24.54
C HIS A 158 -6.13 23.95 -23.77
N LEU A 159 -5.11 23.22 -23.33
CA LEU A 159 -3.94 23.78 -22.61
C LEU A 159 -2.80 24.23 -23.53
N SER A 160 -2.93 24.03 -24.85
CA SER A 160 -1.86 24.31 -25.83
C SER A 160 -1.27 25.71 -25.74
N ARG A 161 -2.11 26.73 -25.52
CA ARG A 161 -1.68 28.13 -25.38
C ARG A 161 -0.77 28.33 -24.17
N GLU A 162 -1.13 27.77 -23.02
CA GLU A 162 -0.35 27.89 -21.79
C GLU A 162 0.99 27.17 -21.92
N ILE A 163 1.00 26.00 -22.55
CA ILE A 163 2.23 25.25 -22.86
C ILE A 163 3.17 26.09 -23.73
N LEU A 164 2.66 26.73 -24.79
CA LEU A 164 3.47 27.60 -25.66
C LEU A 164 4.02 28.83 -24.92
N LEU A 165 3.23 29.42 -24.03
CA LEU A 165 3.68 30.54 -23.19
C LEU A 165 4.77 30.11 -22.20
N PHE A 166 4.64 28.94 -21.59
CA PHE A 166 5.66 28.36 -20.71
C PHE A 166 6.97 28.15 -21.48
N LEU A 167 6.91 27.52 -22.66
CA LEU A 167 8.10 27.31 -23.49
C LEU A 167 8.77 28.63 -23.86
N ARG A 168 8.01 29.63 -24.32
CA ARG A 168 8.59 30.94 -24.66
C ARG A 168 9.25 31.65 -23.48
N SER A 169 8.71 31.50 -22.28
CA SER A 169 9.21 32.18 -21.08
C SER A 169 10.36 31.45 -20.38
N HIS A 170 10.49 30.13 -20.58
CA HIS A 170 11.47 29.28 -19.89
C HIS A 170 12.49 28.61 -20.82
N SER A 171 12.59 29.05 -22.07
CA SER A 171 13.67 28.64 -22.98
C SER A 171 14.80 29.68 -22.99
N LEU A 172 16.01 29.23 -22.67
CA LEU A 172 17.24 30.00 -22.77
C LEU A 172 18.12 29.37 -23.85
N VAL A 173 18.66 30.19 -24.75
CA VAL A 173 19.57 29.74 -25.81
C VAL A 173 20.99 29.90 -25.31
N HIS A 174 21.71 28.79 -25.14
CA HIS A 174 23.09 28.83 -24.67
C HIS A 174 24.06 28.79 -25.86
N PRO A 175 25.08 29.67 -25.95
CA PRO A 175 25.92 29.84 -27.15
C PRO A 175 26.62 28.57 -27.66
N SER A 176 26.92 27.61 -26.78
CA SER A 176 27.63 26.38 -27.13
C SER A 176 26.75 25.13 -27.29
N THR A 177 25.50 25.18 -26.86
CA THR A 177 24.62 24.00 -26.82
C THR A 177 23.26 24.22 -27.49
N GLY A 178 22.97 25.45 -27.91
CA GLY A 178 21.64 25.86 -28.36
C GLY A 178 20.75 26.28 -27.20
#